data_AF-A0A932E060-F1
#
_entry.id   AF-A0A932E060-F1
#
_cell.length_a   1.000
_cell.length_b   1.000
_cell.length_c   1.000
_cell.angle_alpha   90.00
_cell.angle_beta   90.00
_cell.angle_gamma   90.00
#
_symmetry.space_group_name_H-M   'P 1'
#
loop_
_entity.id
_entity.type
_entity.pdbx_description
1 polymer ?
#
loop_
_entity_poly.entity_id
_entity_poly.type
_entity_poly.pdbx_seq_one_letter_code
_entity_poly.pdbx_strand_id
1 'polypeptide(L)' 'MTVQERARVFLLANPGRGVCDVCLARALAVHASTGHRAAVKIARSDRFVRAYGECSDCGDARFVTRALG' A
#
# COMPACT_ATOMS: atom_id res chain seq x y z
N MET A 1 -3.54 -9.36 14.66
CA MET A 1 -3.73 -8.63 13.40
C MET A 1 -2.63 -9.02 12.42
N THR A 2 -2.99 -9.44 11.22
CA THR A 2 -2.06 -9.84 10.15
C THR A 2 -1.41 -8.63 9.48
N VAL A 3 -0.31 -8.81 8.74
CA VAL A 3 0.30 -7.70 7.96
C VAL A 3 -0.67 -7.15 6.92
N GLN A 4 -1.50 -8.02 6.34
CA GLN A 4 -2.52 -7.61 5.38
C GLN A 4 -3.60 -6.73 6.03
N GLU A 5 -4.06 -7.07 7.23
CA GLU A 5 -4.99 -6.22 7.98
C GLU A 5 -4.37 -4.88 8.35
N ARG A 6 -3.12 -4.87 8.83
CA ARG A 6 -2.39 -3.64 9.16
C ARG A 6 -2.26 -2.72 7.94
N ALA A 7 -1.92 -3.30 6.78
CA ALA A 7 -1.82 -2.56 5.52
C ALA A 7 -3.18 -2.00 5.07
N ARG A 8 -4.28 -2.75 5.22
CA ARG A 8 -5.63 -2.24 4.94
C ARG A 8 -5.99 -1.06 5.84
N VAL A 9 -5.78 -1.20 7.14
CA VAL A 9 -6.04 -0.12 8.12
C VAL A 9 -5.23 1.12 7.78
N PHE A 10 -3.94 0.96 7.48
CA PHE A 10 -3.06 2.07 7.10
C PHE A 10 -3.56 2.81 5.84
N LEU A 11 -3.93 2.08 4.79
CA LEU A 11 -4.40 2.67 3.53
C LEU A 11 -5.78 3.30 3.67
N LEU A 12 -6.69 2.69 4.43
CA LEU A 12 -8.03 3.24 4.68
C LEU A 12 -7.99 4.49 5.56
N ALA A 13 -7.04 4.59 6.49
CA ALA A 13 -6.80 5.80 7.27
C ALA A 13 -6.21 6.96 6.44
N ASN A 14 -5.75 6.69 5.21
CA ASN A 14 -5.11 7.65 4.32
C ASN A 14 -5.75 7.61 2.92
N PRO A 15 -7.07 7.91 2.78
CA PRO A 15 -7.76 7.81 1.50
C PRO A 15 -7.14 8.75 0.46
N GLY A 16 -7.08 8.29 -0.79
CA GLY A 16 -6.49 9.04 -1.90
C GLY A 16 -4.96 9.02 -1.98
N ARG A 17 -4.24 8.65 -0.92
CA ARG A 17 -2.77 8.54 -0.93
C ARG A 17 -2.31 7.21 -1.53
N GLY A 18 -1.51 7.28 -2.59
CA GLY A 18 -0.87 6.12 -3.20
C GLY A 18 0.49 5.86 -2.58
N VAL A 19 0.68 4.69 -1.98
CA VAL A 19 1.95 4.34 -1.33
C VAL A 19 2.60 3.16 -2.04
N CYS A 20 3.91 3.27 -2.34
CA CYS A 20 4.66 2.20 -2.99
C CYS A 20 4.96 1.04 -2.03
N ASP A 21 5.27 -0.14 -2.59
CA ASP A 21 5.50 -1.36 -1.80
C ASP A 21 6.59 -1.19 -0.71
N VAL A 22 7.61 -0.37 -0.99
CA VAL A 22 8.72 -0.08 -0.05
C VAL A 22 8.27 0.84 1.08
N CYS A 23 7.57 1.93 0.77
CA CYS A 23 7.08 2.86 1.79
C CYS A 23 6.00 2.20 2.65
N LEU A 24 5.14 1.37 2.05
CA LEU A 24 4.18 0.56 2.78
C LEU A 24 4.89 -0.42 3.72
N ALA A 25 5.96 -1.09 3.28
CA ALA A 25 6.75 -1.97 4.14
C ALA A 25 7.37 -1.21 5.34
N ARG A 26 7.92 -0.01 5.09
CA ARG A 26 8.47 0.86 6.13
C ARG A 26 7.41 1.29 7.15
N ALA A 27 6.26 1.78 6.68
CA ALA A 27 5.14 2.17 7.54
C ALA A 27 4.63 1.02 8.42
N LEU A 28 4.74 -0.21 7.94
CA LEU A 28 4.34 -1.42 8.65
C LEU A 28 5.47 -2.06 9.46
N ALA A 29 6.68 -1.50 9.44
CA ALA A 29 7.88 -2.08 10.05
C ALA A 29 8.11 -3.56 9.65
N VAL A 30 7.97 -3.86 8.36
CA VAL A 30 8.21 -5.19 7.78
C VAL A 30 9.22 -5.14 6.64
N HIS A 31 9.72 -6.31 6.26
CA HIS A 31 10.60 -6.45 5.10
C HIS A 31 9.88 -6.04 3.79
N ALA A 32 10.62 -5.47 2.83
CA ALA A 32 10.08 -4.99 1.56
C ALA A 32 9.29 -6.06 0.79
N SER A 33 9.78 -7.30 0.75
CA SER A 33 9.07 -8.43 0.12
C SER A 33 7.73 -8.77 0.78
N THR A 34 7.58 -8.46 2.07
CA THR A 34 6.32 -8.61 2.80
C THR A 34 5.35 -7.47 2.47
N GLY A 35 5.85 -6.23 2.36
CA GLY A 35 5.06 -5.09 1.89
C GLY A 35 4.50 -5.32 0.48
N HIS A 36 5.34 -5.79 -0.45
CA HIS A 36 4.92 -6.17 -1.80
C HIS A 36 3.80 -7.23 -1.79
N ARG A 37 3.99 -8.33 -1.06
CA ARG A 37 2.98 -9.40 -0.95
C ARG A 37 1.67 -8.89 -0.35
N ALA A 38 1.73 -7.99 0.63
CA ALA A 38 0.55 -7.37 1.22
C ALA A 38 -0.17 -6.48 0.19
N ALA A 39 0.54 -5.61 -0.52
CA ALA A 39 -0.01 -4.76 -1.56
C ALA A 39 -0.73 -5.55 -2.67
N VAL A 40 -0.08 -6.60 -3.20
CA VAL A 40 -0.66 -7.47 -4.24
C VAL A 40 -1.92 -8.19 -3.74
N LYS A 41 -1.93 -8.69 -2.49
CA LYS A 41 -3.12 -9.33 -1.92
C LYS A 41 -4.26 -8.35 -1.70
N ILE A 42 -3.96 -7.14 -1.25
CA ILE A 42 -4.97 -6.10 -0.96
C ILE A 42 -5.61 -5.59 -2.24
N ALA A 43 -4.84 -5.44 -3.31
CA ALA A 43 -5.33 -5.03 -4.62
C ALA A 43 -6.35 -5.99 -5.26
N ARG A 44 -6.52 -7.21 -4.71
CA ARG A 44 -7.59 -8.15 -5.12
C ARG A 44 -8.95 -7.82 -4.51
N SER A 45 -9.01 -6.87 -3.57
CA SER A 45 -10.25 -6.36 -3.02
C SER A 45 -10.69 -5.13 -3.80
N ASP A 46 -11.99 -5.06 -4.04
CA ASP A 46 -12.75 -3.94 -4.62
C ASP A 46 -12.50 -2.56 -3.99
N ARG A 47 -12.02 -2.49 -2.74
CA ARG A 47 -11.77 -1.23 -2.02
C ARG A 47 -10.38 -0.64 -2.25
N PHE A 48 -9.53 -1.29 -3.03
CA PHE A 48 -8.15 -0.85 -3.23
C PHE A 48 -7.77 -0.88 -4.69
N VAL A 49 -7.01 0.11 -5.11
CA VAL A 49 -6.41 0.15 -6.45
C VAL A 49 -4.91 0.07 -6.32
N ARG A 50 -4.31 -0.79 -7.14
CA ARG A 50 -2.87 -0.82 -7.38
C ARG A 50 -2.59 -0.43 -8.81
N ALA A 51 -1.89 0.67 -9.00
CA ALA A 51 -1.59 1.24 -10.31
C ALA A 51 -0.18 1.83 -10.32
N TYR A 52 0.36 2.08 -11.50
CA TYR A 52 1.59 2.86 -11.63
C TYR A 52 1.29 4.33 -11.38
N GLY A 53 2.11 5.00 -10.58
CA GLY A 53 1.92 6.41 -10.23
C GLY A 53 2.99 6.91 -9.26
N GLU A 54 2.87 8.16 -8.84
CA GLU A 54 3.79 8.77 -7.88
C GLU A 54 3.45 8.30 -6.45
N CYS A 55 4.47 7.87 -5.71
CA CYS A 55 4.32 7.54 -4.29
C CYS A 55 4.18 8.82 -3.46
N SER A 56 3.08 8.96 -2.72
CA SER A 56 2.83 10.12 -1.86
C SER A 56 3.85 10.30 -0.73
N ASP A 57 4.64 9.27 -0.40
CA ASP A 57 5.62 9.32 0.69
C ASP A 57 7.05 9.58 0.23
N CYS A 58 7.43 9.13 -0.97
CA CYS A 58 8.81 9.25 -1.45
C CYS A 58 8.96 9.97 -2.80
N GLY A 59 7.87 10.33 -3.49
CA GLY A 59 7.90 11.02 -4.78
C GLY A 59 8.34 10.16 -5.97
N ASP A 60 8.81 8.93 -5.74
CA ASP A 60 9.20 8.03 -6.84
C ASP A 60 7.96 7.55 -7.62
N ALA A 61 8.06 7.56 -8.96
CA ALA A 61 7.09 6.94 -9.86
C ALA A 61 7.28 5.42 -9.88
N ARG A 62 6.34 4.66 -9.28
CA ARG A 62 6.35 3.19 -9.17
C ARG A 62 4.94 2.62 -9.06
N PHE A 63 4.81 1.31 -8.87
CA PHE A 63 3.53 0.74 -8.43
C PHE A 63 3.19 1.23 -7.02
N VAL A 64 2.02 1.84 -6.91
CA VAL A 64 1.44 2.34 -5.66
C VAL A 64 0.12 1.65 -5.39
N THR A 65 -0.20 1.46 -4.11
CA THR A 65 -1.50 0.97 -3.66
C THR A 65 -2.20 2.07 -2.88
N ARG A 66 -3.50 2.28 -3.14
CA ARG A 66 -4.34 3.24 -2.42
C ARG A 66 -5.71 2.64 -2.11
N ALA A 67 -6.35 3.14 -1.05
CA ALA A 67 -7.76 2.89 -0.83
C ALA A 67 -8.61 3.72 -1.80
N LEU A 68 -9.69 3.12 -2.29
CA LEU A 68 -10.80 3.82 -2.91
C LEU A 68 -11.67 4.42 -1.79
N GLY A 69 -11.92 5.72 -1.87
CA GLY A 69 -12.79 6.44 -0.92
C GLY A 69 -14.25 6.15 -1.18
#